data_AF-A0A920BVM8-F1
#
_entry.id   AF-A0A920BVM8-F1
#
_cell.length_a   1.000
_cell.length_b   1.000
_cell.length_c   1.000
_cell.angle_alpha   90.00
_cell.angle_beta   90.00
_cell.angle_gamma   90.00
#
_symmetry.space_group_name_H-M   'P 1'
#
loop_
_entity.id
_entity.type
_entity.pdbx_description
1 polymer ?
#
loop_
_entity_poly.entity_id
_entity_poly.type
_entity_poly.pdbx_seq_one_letter_code
_entity_poly.pdbx_strand_id
1 'polypeptide(L)'
;MKKSIIFIALFLFVFLNPQTSYGAIKFKDVSTGYWAYNEIQYLTSQGIIKGFSDQTFKPGANITKQEAAIMMNRALNLSLEKLPANRFKDVNSKLAGYREILSTVDKGLFGGTAFFYPHKPLTRGEMAKSIVVGYQLTGTSNKSFSDVSKSNPYYQYINVLVANNITTGFKDGTFKPNQPITRAEFSSFIYRVSNKPIEYLAMIDNKQVAQFTSREKAIEYAMNRPGTAIIPRSNNKELYPSEFLSSKDVGIESGVLIYNGYETDAKLAKNGKYPEHFFDGYVSYQKDGQYIDKFFDTFIILGLRYPEGNFQQSYALNRSDYKDWDWYLDRTFDPEGVIARLSESVQADPNIDSVNVYMAIPYPKNHFTFTTLDGKTYDVTENSRLDIVKWYVEETAKRIQSGNYPGINLEGFYWLNETINLKEDEALLKRVSSYLKNSNYKFTYSPHAGTANLPNWKSYGFDAPYLQSNAFKIRTNHDAMLKKLHDGYIRSILHGTGVNIEIENSGPKDIEVSFRNLRAYLELGRLYDLSGKSIIMYQGTEMIYRLTAIQEEEYREMYDELYEFLRDMRK
;
A
#
# COMPACT_ATOMS: atom_id res chain seq x y z
N MET A 1 -37.07 -53.42 -29.35
CA MET A 1 -35.93 -52.61 -29.85
C MET A 1 -35.61 -51.54 -28.82
N LYS A 2 -34.48 -51.69 -28.12
CA LYS A 2 -34.02 -50.78 -27.05
C LYS A 2 -33.50 -49.48 -27.68
N LYS A 3 -33.99 -48.32 -27.23
CA LYS A 3 -33.44 -47.01 -27.58
C LYS A 3 -32.34 -46.67 -26.57
N SER A 4 -31.10 -46.65 -27.02
CA SER A 4 -29.95 -46.21 -26.23
C SER A 4 -29.87 -44.68 -26.25
N ILE A 5 -29.87 -44.08 -25.06
CA ILE A 5 -29.56 -42.67 -24.83
C ILE A 5 -28.04 -42.56 -24.76
N ILE A 6 -27.44 -41.78 -25.67
CA ILE A 6 -26.01 -41.48 -25.66
C ILE A 6 -25.79 -40.32 -24.69
N PHE A 7 -25.14 -40.60 -23.56
CA PHE A 7 -24.60 -39.59 -22.64
C PHE A 7 -23.32 -39.01 -23.25
N ILE A 8 -23.34 -37.74 -23.65
CA ILE A 8 -22.13 -37.00 -24.00
C ILE A 8 -21.54 -36.45 -22.70
N ALA A 9 -20.50 -37.13 -22.18
CA ALA A 9 -19.71 -36.63 -21.08
C ALA A 9 -18.81 -35.49 -21.57
N LEU A 10 -19.15 -34.25 -21.22
CA LEU A 10 -18.33 -33.07 -21.44
C LEU A 10 -17.16 -33.10 -20.43
N PHE A 11 -15.98 -33.55 -20.87
CA PHE A 11 -14.75 -33.45 -20.07
C PHE A 11 -14.31 -31.98 -20.01
N LEU A 12 -14.69 -31.28 -18.94
CA LEU A 12 -14.02 -30.03 -18.54
C LEU A 12 -12.62 -30.37 -18.04
N PHE A 13 -11.60 -30.11 -18.85
CA PHE A 13 -10.23 -29.99 -18.37
C PHE A 13 -10.10 -28.67 -17.59
N VAL A 14 -10.39 -28.71 -16.29
CA VAL A 14 -9.98 -27.65 -15.37
C VAL A 14 -8.47 -27.79 -15.21
N PHE A 15 -7.71 -26.91 -15.86
CA PHE A 15 -6.31 -26.70 -15.52
C PHE A 15 -6.26 -26.07 -14.12
N LEU A 16 -6.30 -26.91 -13.10
CA LEU A 16 -5.87 -26.55 -11.75
C LEU A 16 -4.37 -26.28 -11.83
N ASN A 17 -3.98 -25.03 -12.07
CA ASN A 17 -2.65 -24.58 -11.69
C ASN A 17 -2.60 -24.68 -10.17
N PRO A 18 -1.77 -25.55 -9.56
CA PRO A 18 -1.56 -25.51 -8.13
C PRO A 18 -0.96 -24.14 -7.83
N GLN A 19 -1.76 -23.26 -7.22
CA GLN A 19 -1.30 -22.08 -6.53
C GLN A 19 -0.43 -22.59 -5.37
N THR A 20 0.86 -22.83 -5.64
CA THR A 20 1.82 -23.08 -4.58
C THR A 20 1.91 -21.81 -3.76
N SER A 21 1.34 -21.84 -2.56
CA SER A 21 1.65 -20.91 -1.49
C SER A 21 3.17 -20.93 -1.27
N TYR A 22 3.87 -19.99 -1.91
CA TYR A 22 5.30 -19.79 -1.67
C TYR A 22 5.44 -19.10 -0.32
N GLY A 23 5.61 -19.88 0.74
CA GLY A 23 6.12 -19.36 2.01
C GLY A 23 7.39 -18.57 1.74
N ALA A 24 7.52 -17.37 2.34
CA ALA A 24 8.66 -16.48 2.12
C ALA A 24 9.98 -17.26 2.29
N ILE A 25 10.76 -17.37 1.20
CA ILE A 25 12.06 -18.04 1.23
C ILE A 25 12.98 -17.23 2.14
N LYS A 26 13.35 -17.82 3.29
CA LYS A 26 14.29 -17.23 4.25
C LYS A 26 15.71 -17.70 3.94
N PHE A 27 16.63 -16.77 3.72
CA PHE A 27 18.06 -17.09 3.59
C PHE A 27 18.72 -17.12 4.96
N LYS A 28 19.56 -18.13 5.22
CA LYS A 28 20.22 -18.34 6.52
C LYS A 28 21.17 -17.20 6.92
N ASP A 29 21.70 -16.49 5.93
CA ASP A 29 22.73 -15.46 6.07
C ASP A 29 22.19 -14.03 5.84
N VAL A 30 20.87 -13.86 5.85
CA VAL A 30 20.22 -12.54 5.76
C VAL A 30 19.24 -12.41 6.92
N SER A 31 19.68 -11.76 8.01
CA SER A 31 18.81 -11.48 9.15
C SER A 31 17.77 -10.40 8.81
N THR A 32 16.65 -10.37 9.54
CA THR A 32 15.60 -9.34 9.39
C THR A 32 16.09 -7.92 9.65
N GLY A 33 17.19 -7.76 10.38
CA GLY A 33 17.87 -6.49 10.60
C GLY A 33 18.93 -6.14 9.55
N TYR A 34 19.18 -7.00 8.56
CA TYR A 34 20.14 -6.72 7.49
C TYR A 34 19.65 -5.54 6.63
N TRP A 35 20.54 -4.62 6.28
CA TRP A 35 20.16 -3.35 5.64
C TRP A 35 19.41 -3.51 4.31
N ALA A 36 19.70 -4.58 3.55
CA ALA A 36 19.05 -4.91 2.28
C ALA A 36 17.98 -6.02 2.40
N TYR A 37 17.56 -6.37 3.62
CA TYR A 37 16.65 -7.50 3.86
C TYR A 37 15.37 -7.37 3.02
N ASN A 38 14.76 -6.18 3.00
CA ASN A 38 13.50 -5.94 2.29
C ASN A 38 13.67 -6.08 0.78
N GLU A 39 14.72 -5.51 0.20
CA GLU A 39 14.99 -5.59 -1.23
C GLU A 39 15.25 -7.04 -1.67
N ILE A 40 16.01 -7.79 -0.85
CA ILE A 40 16.27 -9.20 -1.10
C ILE A 40 14.98 -10.02 -1.03
N GLN A 41 14.14 -9.79 -0.01
CA GLN A 41 12.86 -10.49 0.14
C GLN A 41 11.89 -10.18 -1.00
N TYR A 42 11.79 -8.90 -1.40
CA TYR A 42 10.98 -8.50 -2.54
C TYR A 42 11.44 -9.20 -3.83
N LEU A 43 12.72 -9.11 -4.17
CA LEU A 43 13.23 -9.73 -5.40
C LEU A 43 13.16 -11.27 -5.35
N THR A 44 13.13 -11.86 -4.16
CA THR A 44 12.91 -13.30 -3.98
C THR A 44 11.45 -13.67 -4.21
N SER A 45 10.49 -12.89 -3.70
CA SER A 45 9.06 -13.12 -3.95
C SER A 45 8.69 -12.94 -5.42
N GLN A 46 9.41 -12.08 -6.14
CA GLN A 46 9.30 -11.93 -7.60
C GLN A 46 10.05 -13.02 -8.40
N GLY A 47 10.67 -14.00 -7.75
CA GLY A 47 11.42 -15.07 -8.40
C GLY A 47 12.73 -14.63 -9.09
N ILE A 48 13.12 -13.36 -8.94
CA ILE A 48 14.36 -12.78 -9.49
C ILE A 48 15.57 -13.37 -8.76
N ILE A 49 15.50 -13.39 -7.43
CA ILE A 49 16.50 -14.02 -6.54
C ILE A 49 16.00 -15.41 -6.12
N LYS A 50 16.88 -16.41 -6.23
CA LYS A 50 16.61 -17.79 -5.76
C LYS A 50 17.60 -18.27 -4.68
N GLY A 51 18.61 -17.47 -4.37
CA GLY A 51 19.72 -17.87 -3.51
C GLY A 51 20.56 -19.01 -4.08
N PHE A 52 21.29 -19.67 -3.20
CA PHE A 52 22.15 -20.83 -3.49
C PHE A 52 21.55 -22.11 -2.91
N SER A 53 22.05 -23.27 -3.33
CA SER A 53 21.58 -24.59 -2.89
C SER A 53 21.75 -24.84 -1.39
N ASP A 54 22.65 -24.12 -0.72
CA ASP A 54 22.90 -24.16 0.72
C ASP A 54 21.91 -23.29 1.54
N GLN A 55 20.90 -22.70 0.88
CA GLN A 55 19.91 -21.77 1.43
C GLN A 55 20.52 -20.42 1.87
N THR A 56 21.64 -20.03 1.27
CA THR A 56 22.25 -18.71 1.48
C THR A 56 21.97 -17.74 0.32
N PHE A 57 22.12 -16.44 0.57
CA PHE A 57 22.08 -15.39 -0.44
C PHE A 57 23.46 -14.80 -0.75
N LYS A 58 24.40 -14.88 0.20
CA LYS A 58 25.78 -14.34 0.18
C LYS A 58 25.80 -12.82 -0.04
N PRO A 59 25.16 -12.02 0.84
CA PRO A 59 24.92 -10.60 0.57
C PRO A 59 26.18 -9.77 0.39
N GLY A 60 27.26 -10.08 1.14
CA GLY A 60 28.54 -9.37 1.07
C GLY A 60 29.50 -9.86 -0.02
N ALA A 61 29.17 -10.94 -0.73
CA ALA A 61 30.00 -11.42 -1.83
C ALA A 61 29.82 -10.53 -3.06
N ASN A 62 30.91 -10.32 -3.83
CA ASN A 62 30.81 -9.66 -5.12
C ASN A 62 29.96 -10.48 -6.08
N ILE A 63 29.01 -9.84 -6.76
CA ILE A 63 28.19 -10.51 -7.78
C ILE A 63 29.04 -10.76 -9.03
N THR A 64 28.94 -11.97 -9.59
CA THR A 64 29.58 -12.27 -10.87
C THR A 64 28.76 -11.71 -12.04
N LYS A 65 29.41 -11.48 -13.19
CA LYS A 65 28.73 -11.00 -14.39
C LYS A 65 27.66 -11.99 -14.90
N GLN A 66 27.88 -13.30 -14.73
CA GLN A 66 26.89 -14.35 -14.98
C GLN A 66 25.68 -14.22 -14.05
N GLU A 67 25.89 -14.10 -12.74
CA GLU A 67 24.80 -13.94 -11.77
C GLU A 67 23.97 -12.69 -12.04
N ALA A 68 24.64 -11.58 -12.36
CA ALA A 68 23.97 -10.33 -12.73
C ALA A 68 23.14 -10.46 -14.01
N ALA A 69 23.64 -11.17 -15.03
CA ALA A 69 22.90 -11.44 -16.25
C ALA A 69 21.65 -12.29 -16.00
N ILE A 70 21.75 -13.32 -15.17
CA ILE A 70 20.61 -14.14 -14.76
C ILE A 70 19.57 -13.29 -14.02
N MET A 71 20.00 -12.49 -13.05
CA MET A 71 19.09 -11.63 -12.28
C MET A 71 18.42 -10.59 -13.16
N MET A 72 19.15 -9.92 -14.06
CA MET A 72 18.58 -8.95 -15.01
C MET A 72 17.63 -9.60 -16.01
N ASN A 73 17.94 -10.80 -16.53
CA ASN A 73 17.06 -11.52 -17.43
C ASN A 73 15.70 -11.80 -16.77
N ARG A 74 15.72 -12.31 -15.52
CA ARG A 74 14.51 -12.57 -14.74
C ARG A 74 13.76 -11.29 -14.40
N ALA A 75 14.46 -10.26 -13.94
CA ALA A 75 13.86 -8.97 -13.59
C ALA A 75 13.19 -8.27 -14.77
N LEU A 76 13.64 -8.54 -15.99
CA LEU A 76 13.08 -8.00 -17.23
C LEU A 76 12.17 -8.99 -17.97
N ASN A 77 11.95 -10.18 -17.40
CA ASN A 77 11.22 -11.29 -18.02
C ASN A 77 11.59 -11.50 -19.51
N LEU A 78 12.90 -11.51 -19.80
CA LEU A 78 13.40 -11.61 -21.17
C LEU A 78 13.26 -13.04 -21.68
N SER A 79 12.12 -13.34 -22.31
CA SER A 79 11.94 -14.53 -23.14
C SER A 79 12.36 -14.22 -24.58
N LEU A 80 13.07 -15.16 -25.19
CA LEU A 80 13.38 -15.13 -26.62
C LEU A 80 12.78 -16.37 -27.27
N GLU A 81 11.95 -16.16 -28.29
CA GLU A 81 11.45 -17.24 -29.15
C GLU A 81 12.60 -17.98 -29.82
N LYS A 82 13.66 -17.25 -30.19
CA LYS A 82 14.89 -17.78 -30.76
C LYS A 82 16.10 -17.22 -30.03
N LEU A 83 16.95 -18.10 -29.51
CA LEU A 83 18.22 -17.70 -28.91
C LEU A 83 19.17 -17.13 -29.98
N PRO A 84 19.88 -16.03 -29.68
CA PRO A 84 20.90 -15.50 -30.58
C PRO A 84 22.09 -16.47 -30.65
N ALA A 85 22.86 -16.39 -31.73
CA ALA A 85 24.05 -17.22 -31.88
C ALA A 85 25.09 -16.90 -30.78
N ASN A 86 25.62 -17.94 -30.16
CA ASN A 86 26.69 -17.77 -29.17
C ASN A 86 27.99 -17.34 -29.86
N ARG A 87 28.50 -16.16 -29.49
CA ARG A 87 29.76 -15.61 -30.00
C ARG A 87 30.92 -15.66 -28.99
N PHE A 88 30.68 -16.20 -27.79
CA PHE A 88 31.66 -16.23 -26.71
C PHE A 88 32.29 -17.62 -26.57
N LYS A 89 33.62 -17.65 -26.46
CA LYS A 89 34.40 -18.90 -26.33
C LYS A 89 34.31 -19.52 -24.93
N ASP A 90 34.00 -18.70 -23.92
CA ASP A 90 33.92 -19.07 -22.50
C ASP A 90 32.48 -19.26 -21.99
N VAL A 91 31.51 -19.29 -22.91
CA VAL A 91 30.10 -19.54 -22.60
C VAL A 91 29.64 -20.73 -23.44
N ASN A 92 29.07 -21.75 -22.82
CA ASN A 92 28.53 -22.92 -23.51
C ASN A 92 27.20 -23.36 -22.90
N SER A 93 26.47 -24.26 -23.56
CA SER A 93 25.12 -24.68 -23.16
C SER A 93 25.03 -25.34 -21.79
N LYS A 94 26.15 -25.79 -21.20
CA LYS A 94 26.19 -26.35 -19.84
C LYS A 94 26.43 -25.29 -18.76
N LEU A 95 26.84 -24.07 -19.13
CA LEU A 95 27.03 -22.98 -18.18
C LEU A 95 25.66 -22.55 -17.63
N ALA A 96 25.53 -22.50 -16.30
CA ALA A 96 24.32 -22.00 -15.67
C ALA A 96 24.01 -20.56 -16.15
N GLY A 97 22.77 -20.30 -16.55
CA GLY A 97 22.41 -19.00 -17.11
C GLY A 97 22.82 -18.78 -18.57
N TYR A 98 23.20 -19.83 -19.31
CA TYR A 98 23.60 -19.73 -20.72
C TYR A 98 22.60 -18.92 -21.56
N ARG A 99 21.30 -19.21 -21.43
CA ARG A 99 20.25 -18.54 -22.18
C ARG A 99 20.13 -17.08 -21.76
N GLU A 100 20.15 -16.84 -20.46
CA GLU A 100 20.02 -15.53 -19.83
C GLU A 100 21.17 -14.59 -20.21
N ILE A 101 22.40 -15.11 -20.24
CA ILE A 101 23.58 -14.38 -20.73
C ILE A 101 23.36 -13.96 -22.17
N LEU A 102 22.99 -14.90 -23.05
CA LEU A 102 22.79 -14.60 -24.47
C LEU A 102 21.68 -13.57 -24.69
N SER A 103 20.54 -13.71 -24.01
CA SER A 103 19.43 -12.76 -24.10
C SER A 103 19.81 -11.36 -23.64
N THR A 104 20.55 -11.24 -22.53
CA THR A 104 20.93 -9.93 -21.99
C THR A 104 22.03 -9.25 -22.80
N VAL A 105 22.90 -10.02 -23.45
CA VAL A 105 23.88 -9.49 -24.42
C VAL A 105 23.21 -9.01 -25.69
N ASP A 106 22.23 -9.76 -26.22
CA ASP A 106 21.44 -9.36 -27.39
C ASP A 106 20.71 -8.03 -27.16
N LYS A 107 20.15 -7.85 -25.95
CA LYS A 107 19.56 -6.58 -25.51
C LYS A 107 20.57 -5.48 -25.16
N GLY A 108 21.88 -5.76 -25.25
CA GLY A 108 22.94 -4.77 -25.04
C GLY A 108 23.26 -4.41 -23.59
N LEU A 109 22.65 -5.10 -22.61
CA LEU A 109 22.85 -4.85 -21.17
C LEU A 109 24.28 -5.15 -20.76
N PHE A 110 24.80 -6.30 -21.22
CA PHE A 110 26.16 -6.73 -20.96
C PHE A 110 26.96 -6.81 -22.25
N GLY A 111 28.22 -6.40 -22.17
CA GLY A 111 29.15 -6.43 -23.29
C GLY A 111 30.08 -7.65 -23.27
N GLY A 112 30.93 -7.71 -24.29
CA GLY A 112 31.98 -8.72 -24.48
C GLY A 112 32.34 -8.78 -25.96
N THR A 113 33.53 -9.24 -26.28
CA THR A 113 33.99 -9.46 -27.67
C THR A 113 34.00 -10.96 -27.96
N ALA A 114 35.17 -11.60 -27.91
CA ALA A 114 35.33 -13.05 -28.02
C ALA A 114 35.05 -13.79 -26.70
N PHE A 115 35.04 -13.06 -25.58
CA PHE A 115 34.85 -13.61 -24.23
C PHE A 115 33.83 -12.77 -23.45
N PHE A 116 33.02 -13.44 -22.63
CA PHE A 116 32.03 -12.81 -21.75
C PHE A 116 32.59 -12.53 -20.34
N TYR A 117 33.47 -13.42 -19.86
CA TYR A 117 34.03 -13.49 -18.50
C TYR A 117 32.96 -13.74 -17.42
N PRO A 118 32.26 -14.89 -17.44
CA PRO A 118 31.08 -15.13 -16.59
C PRO A 118 31.38 -15.03 -15.09
N HIS A 119 32.56 -15.48 -14.64
CA HIS A 119 32.94 -15.50 -13.23
C HIS A 119 33.62 -14.22 -12.74
N LYS A 120 33.84 -13.24 -13.62
CA LYS A 120 34.44 -11.95 -13.22
C LYS A 120 33.42 -11.17 -12.37
N PRO A 121 33.85 -10.52 -11.27
CA PRO A 121 33.01 -9.57 -10.55
C PRO A 121 32.48 -8.46 -11.46
N LEU A 122 31.19 -8.13 -11.32
CA LEU A 122 30.57 -7.01 -12.01
C LEU A 122 31.02 -5.69 -11.38
N THR A 123 31.43 -4.71 -12.19
CA THR A 123 31.73 -3.36 -11.68
C THR A 123 30.49 -2.48 -11.59
N ARG A 124 30.54 -1.42 -10.77
CA ARG A 124 29.45 -0.45 -10.64
C ARG A 124 29.10 0.28 -11.95
N GLY A 125 30.09 0.51 -12.82
CA GLY A 125 29.89 1.08 -14.14
C GLY A 125 29.15 0.12 -15.08
N GLU A 126 29.54 -1.16 -15.08
CA GLU A 126 28.83 -2.20 -15.84
C GLU A 126 27.39 -2.39 -15.35
N MET A 127 27.18 -2.37 -14.02
CA MET A 127 25.84 -2.34 -13.40
C MET A 127 25.01 -1.15 -13.90
N ALA A 128 25.61 0.06 -13.91
CA ALA A 128 24.90 1.26 -14.34
C ALA A 128 24.42 1.15 -15.78
N LYS A 129 25.31 0.68 -16.67
CA LYS A 129 24.93 0.39 -18.06
C LYS A 129 23.82 -0.65 -18.14
N SER A 130 23.97 -1.79 -17.45
CA SER A 130 22.98 -2.88 -17.55
C SER A 130 21.59 -2.44 -17.11
N ILE A 131 21.51 -1.61 -16.06
CA ILE A 131 20.22 -1.10 -15.56
C ILE A 131 19.64 -0.07 -16.51
N VAL A 132 20.41 0.93 -16.93
CA VAL A 132 19.90 2.00 -17.80
C VAL A 132 19.44 1.44 -19.15
N VAL A 133 20.23 0.56 -19.76
CA VAL A 133 19.86 -0.08 -21.03
C VAL A 133 18.69 -1.02 -20.83
N GLY A 134 18.73 -1.88 -19.81
CA GLY A 134 17.68 -2.87 -19.56
C GLY A 134 16.32 -2.24 -19.31
N TYR A 135 16.27 -1.18 -18.52
CA TYR A 135 15.04 -0.47 -18.16
C TYR A 135 14.74 0.74 -19.06
N GLN A 136 15.54 0.96 -20.11
CA GLN A 136 15.40 2.06 -21.07
C GLN A 136 15.27 3.44 -20.38
N LEU A 137 16.04 3.63 -19.31
CA LEU A 137 15.96 4.85 -18.51
C LEU A 137 16.49 6.04 -19.31
N THR A 138 15.83 7.18 -19.14
CA THR A 138 16.21 8.45 -19.77
C THR A 138 16.32 9.57 -18.73
N GLY A 139 16.85 10.72 -19.12
CA GLY A 139 16.99 11.90 -18.26
C GLY A 139 18.43 12.35 -18.07
N THR A 140 18.58 13.56 -17.54
CA THR A 140 19.88 14.19 -17.32
C THR A 140 19.91 14.83 -15.94
N SER A 141 21.08 14.80 -15.28
CA SER A 141 21.32 15.45 -13.99
C SER A 141 22.53 16.36 -14.05
N ASN A 142 22.51 17.47 -13.31
CA ASN A 142 23.67 18.35 -13.15
C ASN A 142 24.68 17.85 -12.11
N LYS A 143 24.34 16.78 -11.37
CA LYS A 143 25.24 16.21 -10.37
C LYS A 143 26.42 15.50 -11.04
N SER A 144 27.63 15.83 -10.60
CA SER A 144 28.88 15.20 -11.01
C SER A 144 29.50 14.39 -9.87
N PHE A 145 30.37 13.45 -10.22
CA PHE A 145 31.19 12.69 -9.27
C PHE A 145 32.66 12.98 -9.57
N SER A 146 33.48 13.13 -8.52
CA SER A 146 34.89 13.51 -8.65
C SER A 146 35.73 12.48 -9.42
N ASP A 147 35.30 11.21 -9.44
CA ASP A 147 35.97 10.09 -10.10
C ASP A 147 35.31 9.65 -11.42
N VAL A 148 34.35 10.44 -11.94
CA VAL A 148 33.67 10.14 -13.22
C VAL A 148 33.77 11.35 -14.16
N SER A 149 34.80 11.35 -15.00
CA SER A 149 34.95 12.32 -16.09
C SER A 149 33.91 12.08 -17.21
N LYS A 150 33.65 13.11 -18.05
CA LYS A 150 32.80 12.99 -19.25
C LYS A 150 33.31 11.96 -20.27
N SER A 151 34.62 11.66 -20.25
CA SER A 151 35.26 10.64 -21.09
C SER A 151 35.12 9.22 -20.55
N ASN A 152 34.63 9.03 -19.31
CA ASN A 152 34.39 7.71 -18.76
C ASN A 152 33.29 7.00 -19.60
N PRO A 153 33.50 5.74 -20.04
CA PRO A 153 32.53 5.03 -20.88
C PRO A 153 31.16 4.83 -20.22
N TYR A 154 31.10 4.95 -18.88
CA TYR A 154 29.87 4.82 -18.11
C TYR A 154 29.23 6.17 -17.72
N TYR A 155 29.84 7.31 -18.06
CA TYR A 155 29.40 8.65 -17.64
C TYR A 155 27.90 8.88 -17.89
N GLN A 156 27.42 8.62 -19.11
CA GLN A 156 26.03 8.83 -19.48
C GLN A 156 25.06 7.96 -18.67
N TYR A 157 25.39 6.68 -18.44
CA TYR A 157 24.53 5.77 -17.69
C TYR A 157 24.47 6.15 -16.21
N ILE A 158 25.61 6.56 -15.64
CA ILE A 158 25.69 7.05 -14.27
C ILE A 158 24.83 8.31 -14.11
N ASN A 159 24.89 9.24 -15.06
CA ASN A 159 24.10 10.46 -15.04
C ASN A 159 22.59 10.17 -15.07
N VAL A 160 22.15 9.23 -15.91
CA VAL A 160 20.76 8.78 -16.00
C VAL A 160 20.29 8.14 -14.68
N LEU A 161 21.12 7.31 -14.03
CA LEU A 161 20.76 6.74 -12.73
C LEU A 161 20.52 7.81 -11.67
N VAL A 162 21.33 8.87 -11.66
CA VAL A 162 21.16 9.99 -10.73
C VAL A 162 19.91 10.80 -11.06
N ALA A 163 19.66 11.08 -12.35
CA ALA A 163 18.46 11.79 -12.79
C ALA A 163 17.17 11.07 -12.35
N ASN A 164 17.23 9.74 -12.27
CA ASN A 164 16.13 8.90 -11.83
C ASN A 164 16.14 8.60 -10.33
N ASN A 165 16.96 9.28 -9.50
CA ASN A 165 17.07 9.03 -8.05
C ASN A 165 17.35 7.56 -7.68
N ILE A 166 18.04 6.81 -8.55
CA ILE A 166 18.42 5.41 -8.29
C ILE A 166 19.70 5.35 -7.45
N THR A 167 20.54 6.39 -7.54
CA THR A 167 21.77 6.52 -6.76
C THR A 167 22.10 7.97 -6.44
N THR A 168 22.69 8.16 -5.25
CA THR A 168 23.28 9.43 -4.82
C THR A 168 24.82 9.39 -4.85
N GLY A 169 25.42 8.25 -5.20
CA GLY A 169 26.85 7.98 -5.01
C GLY A 169 27.24 7.78 -3.55
N PHE A 170 28.54 7.83 -3.29
CA PHE A 170 29.11 7.70 -1.95
C PHE A 170 29.16 9.06 -1.24
N LYS A 171 29.26 9.04 0.09
CA LYS A 171 29.35 10.26 0.93
C LYS A 171 30.59 11.11 0.62
N ASP A 172 31.64 10.47 0.08
CA ASP A 172 32.89 11.11 -0.34
C ASP A 172 32.80 11.83 -1.70
N GLY A 173 31.60 11.87 -2.32
CA GLY A 173 31.38 12.52 -3.61
C GLY A 173 31.79 11.69 -4.83
N THR A 174 32.12 10.41 -4.65
CA THR A 174 32.51 9.49 -5.73
C THR A 174 31.37 8.56 -6.17
N PHE A 175 31.50 7.94 -7.34
CA PHE A 175 30.64 6.85 -7.81
C PHE A 175 31.33 5.47 -7.79
N LYS A 176 32.65 5.43 -7.91
CA LYS A 176 33.53 4.24 -7.97
C LYS A 176 33.19 3.30 -9.13
N PRO A 177 33.21 3.77 -10.40
CA PRO A 177 32.69 3.01 -11.55
C PRO A 177 33.42 1.69 -11.80
N ASN A 178 34.71 1.58 -11.44
CA ASN A 178 35.51 0.38 -11.64
C ASN A 178 35.49 -0.58 -10.44
N GLN A 179 34.89 -0.18 -9.31
CA GLN A 179 34.82 -1.01 -8.12
C GLN A 179 33.80 -2.15 -8.34
N PRO A 180 34.14 -3.40 -7.97
CA PRO A 180 33.16 -4.48 -7.89
C PRO A 180 31.98 -4.15 -6.98
N ILE A 181 30.79 -4.65 -7.32
CA ILE A 181 29.58 -4.48 -6.52
C ILE A 181 29.19 -5.79 -5.84
N THR A 182 28.70 -5.69 -4.60
CA THR A 182 28.19 -6.84 -3.85
C THR A 182 26.81 -7.28 -4.36
N ARG A 183 26.43 -8.52 -4.05
CA ARG A 183 25.09 -9.06 -4.36
C ARG A 183 23.98 -8.27 -3.69
N ALA A 184 24.16 -7.84 -2.44
CA ALA A 184 23.20 -6.99 -1.75
C ALA A 184 23.05 -5.61 -2.41
N GLU A 185 24.16 -4.94 -2.72
CA GLU A 185 24.10 -3.65 -3.42
C GLU A 185 23.42 -3.76 -4.79
N PHE A 186 23.78 -4.76 -5.61
CA PHE A 186 23.14 -4.98 -6.90
C PHE A 186 21.64 -5.24 -6.77
N SER A 187 21.22 -5.99 -5.75
CA SER A 187 19.80 -6.23 -5.44
C SER A 187 19.07 -4.94 -5.09
N SER A 188 19.64 -4.07 -4.26
CA SER A 188 19.03 -2.77 -3.96
C SER A 188 18.92 -1.88 -5.20
N PHE A 189 19.85 -1.97 -6.15
CA PHE A 189 19.74 -1.25 -7.42
C PHE A 189 18.61 -1.79 -8.29
N ILE A 190 18.49 -3.11 -8.46
CA ILE A 190 17.37 -3.73 -9.19
C ILE A 190 16.05 -3.37 -8.51
N TYR A 191 15.94 -3.53 -7.19
CA TYR A 191 14.74 -3.17 -6.43
C TYR A 191 14.28 -1.73 -6.70
N ARG A 192 15.21 -0.75 -6.74
CA ARG A 192 14.86 0.66 -7.02
C ARG A 192 14.31 0.90 -8.42
N VAL A 193 14.67 0.08 -9.40
CA VAL A 193 14.18 0.21 -10.78
C VAL A 193 12.96 -0.66 -11.06
N SER A 194 12.88 -1.85 -10.46
CA SER A 194 11.73 -2.74 -10.53
C SER A 194 10.49 -2.19 -9.82
N ASN A 195 10.63 -1.16 -8.99
CA ASN A 195 9.51 -0.46 -8.36
C ASN A 195 9.13 0.85 -9.09
N LYS A 196 9.54 1.02 -10.36
CA LYS A 196 9.25 2.24 -11.13
C LYS A 196 8.51 1.94 -12.43
N PRO A 197 7.46 2.73 -12.75
CA PRO A 197 6.88 2.75 -14.09
C PRO A 197 7.91 3.16 -15.12
N ILE A 198 7.99 2.40 -16.20
CA ILE A 198 8.72 2.81 -17.41
C ILE A 198 7.80 3.55 -18.37
N GLU A 199 6.49 3.27 -18.30
CA GLU A 199 5.46 3.95 -19.08
C GLU A 199 4.14 4.01 -18.31
N TYR A 200 3.27 4.90 -18.77
CA TYR A 200 1.91 5.12 -18.32
C TYR A 200 1.01 5.00 -19.54
N LEU A 201 0.15 3.99 -19.55
CA LEU A 201 -0.82 3.76 -20.62
C LEU A 201 -2.08 4.57 -20.35
N ALA A 202 -2.54 5.32 -21.34
CA ALA A 202 -3.88 5.89 -21.32
C ALA A 202 -4.86 4.87 -21.88
N MET A 203 -5.87 4.52 -21.10
CA MET A 203 -6.86 3.49 -21.41
C MET A 203 -8.26 4.11 -21.44
N ILE A 204 -9.04 3.79 -22.48
CA ILE A 204 -10.47 4.10 -22.59
C ILE A 204 -11.17 2.79 -22.96
N ASP A 205 -12.20 2.39 -22.21
CA ASP A 205 -12.94 1.13 -22.42
C ASP A 205 -12.01 -0.09 -22.59
N ASN A 206 -11.01 -0.20 -21.71
CA ASN A 206 -9.97 -1.25 -21.73
C ASN A 206 -9.10 -1.29 -23.00
N LYS A 207 -9.11 -0.25 -23.83
CA LYS A 207 -8.24 -0.10 -25.01
C LYS A 207 -7.18 0.97 -24.76
N GLN A 208 -5.93 0.63 -25.06
CA GLN A 208 -4.84 1.60 -25.04
C GLN A 208 -5.03 2.63 -26.16
N VAL A 209 -5.09 3.91 -25.81
CA VAL A 209 -5.24 5.02 -26.76
C VAL A 209 -3.98 5.89 -26.86
N ALA A 210 -3.14 5.90 -25.83
CA ALA A 210 -1.85 6.60 -25.82
C ALA A 210 -0.88 5.99 -24.78
N GLN A 211 0.39 6.38 -24.84
CA GLN A 211 1.41 5.99 -23.85
C GLN A 211 2.36 7.14 -23.57
N PHE A 212 2.85 7.22 -22.33
CA PHE A 212 3.72 8.29 -21.86
C PHE A 212 4.83 7.75 -20.97
N THR A 213 6.00 8.39 -20.99
CA THR A 213 7.09 8.11 -20.04
C THR A 213 7.03 8.96 -18.78
N SER A 214 6.13 9.96 -18.75
CA SER A 214 5.91 10.86 -17.61
C SER A 214 4.50 10.70 -17.07
N ARG A 215 4.38 10.48 -15.77
CA ARG A 215 3.10 10.44 -15.04
C ARG A 215 2.32 11.74 -15.22
N GLU A 216 3.01 12.87 -15.12
CA GLU A 216 2.38 14.18 -15.22
C GLU A 216 1.75 14.40 -16.60
N LYS A 217 2.47 14.07 -17.67
CA LYS A 217 1.94 14.17 -19.04
C LYS A 217 0.78 13.21 -19.28
N ALA A 218 0.84 12.01 -18.69
CA ALA A 218 -0.26 11.05 -18.77
C ALA A 218 -1.52 11.58 -18.07
N ILE A 219 -1.37 12.18 -16.88
CA ILE A 219 -2.50 12.79 -16.17
C ILE A 219 -3.04 13.99 -16.96
N GLU A 220 -2.18 14.85 -17.51
CA GLU A 220 -2.61 15.96 -18.36
C GLU A 220 -3.40 15.47 -19.58
N TYR A 221 -3.00 14.35 -20.18
CA TYR A 221 -3.76 13.73 -21.26
C TYR A 221 -5.14 13.25 -20.80
N ALA A 222 -5.24 12.59 -19.64
CA ALA A 222 -6.51 12.13 -19.08
C ALA A 222 -7.44 13.29 -18.71
N MET A 223 -6.89 14.37 -18.14
CA MET A 223 -7.66 15.57 -17.81
C MET A 223 -8.32 16.20 -19.04
N ASN A 224 -7.65 16.16 -20.21
CA ASN A 224 -8.19 16.69 -21.46
C ASN A 224 -9.08 15.69 -22.23
N ARG A 225 -9.22 14.46 -21.73
CA ARG A 225 -10.03 13.39 -22.32
C ARG A 225 -10.76 12.61 -21.22
N PRO A 226 -11.89 13.12 -20.69
CA PRO A 226 -12.67 12.44 -19.66
C PRO A 226 -12.97 10.98 -20.01
N GLY A 227 -13.01 10.12 -19.00
CA GLY A 227 -13.12 8.66 -19.20
C GLY A 227 -11.80 7.95 -19.53
N THR A 228 -10.66 8.61 -19.34
CA THR A 228 -9.33 8.01 -19.54
C THR A 228 -8.70 7.57 -18.21
N ALA A 229 -8.48 6.27 -18.03
CA ALA A 229 -7.68 5.73 -16.93
C ALA A 229 -6.18 5.74 -17.30
N ILE A 230 -5.31 5.96 -16.31
CA ILE A 230 -3.86 5.90 -16.51
C ILE A 230 -3.28 4.68 -15.80
N ILE A 231 -2.86 3.68 -16.57
CA ILE A 231 -2.34 2.43 -16.03
C ILE A 231 -0.80 2.42 -16.13
N PRO A 232 -0.07 2.48 -15.00
CA PRO A 232 1.38 2.37 -15.01
C PRO A 232 1.83 0.96 -15.38
N ARG A 233 2.90 0.85 -16.17
CA ARG A 233 3.51 -0.42 -16.53
C ARG A 233 4.98 -0.51 -16.13
N SER A 234 5.32 -1.70 -15.69
CA SER A 234 6.68 -2.10 -15.38
C SER A 234 7.42 -2.61 -16.61
N ASN A 235 8.71 -2.82 -16.40
CA ASN A 235 9.63 -3.44 -17.34
C ASN A 235 9.44 -4.96 -17.53
N ASN A 236 8.65 -5.66 -16.69
CA ASN A 236 8.28 -7.06 -16.93
C ASN A 236 6.95 -7.20 -17.70
N LYS A 237 6.39 -6.07 -18.19
CA LYS A 237 5.07 -5.95 -18.86
C LYS A 237 3.87 -6.30 -17.97
N GLU A 238 4.09 -6.62 -16.69
CA GLU A 238 3.03 -6.77 -15.72
C GLU A 238 2.56 -5.37 -15.27
N LEU A 239 1.26 -5.29 -14.94
CA LEU A 239 0.68 -4.09 -14.33
C LEU A 239 1.24 -3.94 -12.91
N TYR A 240 1.46 -2.72 -12.44
CA TYR A 240 1.88 -2.49 -11.05
C TYR A 240 0.68 -2.39 -10.12
N PRO A 241 0.69 -3.12 -9.00
CA PRO A 241 0.97 -4.53 -9.00
C PRO A 241 -0.05 -5.24 -9.90
N SER A 242 0.19 -6.53 -10.13
CA SER A 242 -0.80 -7.39 -10.76
C SER A 242 -2.13 -7.46 -9.98
N GLU A 243 -2.12 -7.11 -8.69
CA GLU A 243 -3.27 -7.24 -7.77
C GLU A 243 -3.26 -6.12 -6.70
N PHE A 244 -4.36 -5.38 -6.58
CA PHE A 244 -4.59 -4.53 -5.41
C PHE A 244 -4.85 -5.39 -4.17
N LEU A 245 -4.83 -4.79 -2.98
CA LEU A 245 -5.38 -5.44 -1.78
C LEU A 245 -6.83 -5.85 -2.06
N SER A 246 -7.02 -7.17 -2.14
CA SER A 246 -8.32 -7.79 -2.26
C SER A 246 -9.02 -7.74 -0.91
N SER A 247 -10.34 -7.54 -0.92
CA SER A 247 -11.15 -7.63 0.29
C SER A 247 -10.95 -8.98 1.01
N LYS A 248 -10.67 -10.05 0.27
CA LYS A 248 -10.42 -11.39 0.81
C LYS A 248 -9.14 -11.50 1.65
N ASP A 249 -8.11 -10.71 1.32
CA ASP A 249 -6.82 -10.79 2.02
C ASP A 249 -6.88 -10.09 3.38
N VAL A 250 -7.63 -8.99 3.43
CA VAL A 250 -7.68 -8.06 4.56
C VAL A 250 -8.96 -8.17 5.39
N GLY A 251 -10.00 -8.82 4.88
CA GLY A 251 -11.30 -8.94 5.54
C GLY A 251 -12.08 -7.62 5.61
N ILE A 252 -11.80 -6.70 4.68
CA ILE A 252 -12.46 -5.38 4.57
C ILE A 252 -12.95 -5.26 3.13
N GLU A 253 -14.26 -5.28 2.92
CA GLU A 253 -14.83 -4.97 1.60
C GLU A 253 -14.98 -3.46 1.43
N SER A 254 -15.63 -2.84 2.41
CA SER A 254 -16.02 -1.44 2.50
C SER A 254 -15.96 -0.97 3.95
N GLY A 255 -14.88 -0.28 4.30
CA GLY A 255 -14.67 0.29 5.62
C GLY A 255 -15.09 1.75 5.73
N VAL A 256 -15.40 2.20 6.94
CA VAL A 256 -15.67 3.61 7.22
C VAL A 256 -14.99 4.07 8.50
N LEU A 257 -14.36 5.24 8.45
CA LEU A 257 -13.67 5.85 9.59
C LEU A 257 -14.66 6.66 10.43
N ILE A 258 -14.69 6.38 11.74
CA ILE A 258 -15.56 7.01 12.73
C ILE A 258 -14.72 7.73 13.79
N TYR A 259 -14.91 9.04 13.90
CA TYR A 259 -14.22 9.86 14.90
C TYR A 259 -14.85 9.74 16.29
N ASN A 260 -14.09 9.22 17.24
CA ASN A 260 -14.48 8.99 18.62
C ASN A 260 -13.58 9.69 19.66
N GLY A 261 -12.67 10.58 19.25
CA GLY A 261 -11.81 11.35 20.16
C GLY A 261 -12.52 12.54 20.81
N TYR A 262 -11.78 13.38 21.52
CA TYR A 262 -12.24 14.69 22.04
C TYR A 262 -12.29 15.75 20.93
N GLU A 263 -12.92 15.41 19.80
CA GLU A 263 -12.96 16.29 18.64
C GLU A 263 -13.90 17.47 18.85
N THR A 264 -13.46 18.66 18.45
CA THR A 264 -14.16 19.93 18.72
C THR A 264 -15.28 20.24 17.72
N ASP A 265 -15.33 19.51 16.61
CA ASP A 265 -16.25 19.69 15.49
C ASP A 265 -17.42 18.69 15.48
N ALA A 266 -17.39 17.67 16.35
CA ALA A 266 -18.46 16.69 16.50
C ALA A 266 -19.72 17.34 17.11
N LYS A 267 -20.68 17.71 16.26
CA LYS A 267 -21.94 18.33 16.70
C LYS A 267 -22.92 17.32 17.25
N LEU A 268 -22.95 16.11 16.68
CA LEU A 268 -23.88 15.05 17.07
C LEU A 268 -23.25 14.02 18.02
N ALA A 269 -21.95 13.74 17.90
CA ALA A 269 -21.22 12.86 18.82
C ALA A 269 -20.65 13.61 20.04
N LYS A 270 -21.48 14.43 20.71
CA LYS A 270 -21.03 15.30 21.81
C LYS A 270 -20.49 14.47 22.97
N ASN A 271 -19.28 14.80 23.43
CA ASN A 271 -18.62 14.10 24.52
C ASN A 271 -18.50 12.58 24.31
N GLY A 272 -18.54 12.10 23.07
CA GLY A 272 -18.33 10.69 22.72
C GLY A 272 -19.59 9.84 22.80
N LYS A 273 -20.73 10.50 23.03
CA LYS A 273 -22.05 9.89 23.03
C LYS A 273 -22.69 10.08 21.68
N TYR A 274 -23.20 8.99 21.11
CA TYR A 274 -23.88 9.00 19.83
C TYR A 274 -25.39 8.87 20.05
N PRO A 275 -26.22 9.58 19.25
CA PRO A 275 -27.66 9.39 19.26
C PRO A 275 -28.05 7.94 19.00
N GLU A 276 -29.24 7.55 19.46
CA GLU A 276 -29.91 6.33 18.98
C GLU A 276 -30.03 6.36 17.46
N HIS A 277 -29.96 5.19 16.82
CA HIS A 277 -30.06 5.02 15.37
C HIS A 277 -28.98 5.74 14.55
N PHE A 278 -27.90 6.22 15.19
CA PHE A 278 -26.84 6.95 14.48
C PHE A 278 -26.17 6.09 13.40
N PHE A 279 -25.97 4.79 13.65
CA PHE A 279 -25.27 3.90 12.73
C PHE A 279 -26.20 3.09 11.80
N ASP A 280 -27.52 3.27 11.86
CA ASP A 280 -28.49 2.53 11.02
C ASP A 280 -28.16 2.66 9.53
N GLY A 281 -27.91 3.89 9.06
CA GLY A 281 -27.49 4.19 7.68
C GLY A 281 -26.03 3.87 7.37
N TYR A 282 -25.24 3.45 8.35
CA TYR A 282 -23.86 2.99 8.12
C TYR A 282 -23.81 1.47 8.02
N VAL A 283 -24.65 0.79 8.78
CA VAL A 283 -24.71 -0.66 8.83
C VAL A 283 -25.55 -1.19 7.67
N SER A 284 -26.69 -0.56 7.40
CA SER A 284 -27.67 -1.05 6.42
C SER A 284 -28.06 -0.01 5.38
N TYR A 285 -28.08 -0.44 4.13
CA TYR A 285 -28.77 0.28 3.09
C TYR A 285 -30.27 0.06 3.23
N GLN A 286 -30.99 1.11 3.58
CA GLN A 286 -32.43 1.09 3.74
C GLN A 286 -33.10 1.88 2.60
N LYS A 287 -34.19 1.33 2.07
CA LYS A 287 -35.03 2.00 1.05
C LYS A 287 -36.49 1.74 1.36
N ASP A 288 -37.31 2.80 1.34
CA ASP A 288 -38.75 2.74 1.62
C ASP A 288 -39.10 2.03 2.95
N GLY A 289 -38.25 2.23 3.97
CA GLY A 289 -38.41 1.62 5.30
C GLY A 289 -38.03 0.14 5.40
N GLN A 290 -37.40 -0.42 4.36
CA GLN A 290 -36.94 -1.81 4.34
C GLN A 290 -35.41 -1.90 4.35
N TYR A 291 -34.88 -2.88 5.08
CA TYR A 291 -33.48 -3.30 5.00
C TYR A 291 -33.26 -4.03 3.68
N ILE A 292 -32.33 -3.53 2.86
CA ILE A 292 -32.07 -4.06 1.52
C ILE A 292 -30.75 -4.84 1.49
N ASP A 293 -29.69 -4.27 2.06
CA ASP A 293 -28.34 -4.82 1.99
C ASP A 293 -27.43 -4.19 3.06
N LYS A 294 -26.27 -4.79 3.32
CA LYS A 294 -25.23 -4.20 4.16
C LYS A 294 -24.60 -2.98 3.49
N PHE A 295 -24.42 -1.87 4.20
CA PHE A 295 -23.80 -0.65 3.66
C PHE A 295 -22.28 -0.62 3.88
N PHE A 296 -21.80 -0.72 5.12
CA PHE A 296 -20.39 -0.94 5.44
C PHE A 296 -20.24 -2.22 6.25
N ASP A 297 -19.21 -3.03 5.94
CA ASP A 297 -18.87 -4.22 6.71
C ASP A 297 -17.83 -3.94 7.80
N THR A 298 -17.07 -2.85 7.67
CA THR A 298 -15.97 -2.55 8.58
C THR A 298 -16.03 -1.11 9.11
N PHE A 299 -15.79 -0.95 10.42
CA PHE A 299 -15.80 0.33 11.13
C PHE A 299 -14.44 0.58 11.77
N ILE A 300 -13.76 1.64 11.36
CA ILE A 300 -12.46 2.04 11.91
C ILE A 300 -12.71 3.15 12.92
N ILE A 301 -12.60 2.82 14.21
CA ILE A 301 -12.88 3.75 15.30
C ILE A 301 -11.58 4.46 15.66
N LEU A 302 -11.56 5.80 15.59
CA LEU A 302 -10.34 6.56 15.83
C LEU A 302 -10.56 7.84 16.62
N GLY A 303 -9.59 8.23 17.44
CA GLY A 303 -9.54 9.52 18.11
C GLY A 303 -8.27 10.26 17.75
N LEU A 304 -8.38 11.50 17.29
CA LEU A 304 -7.22 12.38 17.10
C LEU A 304 -6.86 13.08 18.39
N ARG A 305 -7.83 13.34 19.27
CA ARG A 305 -7.68 14.17 20.47
C ARG A 305 -8.13 13.47 21.74
N TYR A 306 -7.49 13.90 22.83
CA TYR A 306 -7.92 13.66 24.21
C TYR A 306 -8.07 15.02 24.90
N PRO A 307 -8.62 15.10 26.12
CA PRO A 307 -9.00 16.38 26.73
C PRO A 307 -7.87 17.41 26.80
N GLU A 308 -6.63 16.97 27.00
CA GLU A 308 -5.47 17.85 27.19
C GLU A 308 -4.53 17.93 25.97
N GLY A 309 -4.82 17.24 24.86
CA GLY A 309 -3.87 17.20 23.74
C GLY A 309 -4.33 16.39 22.52
N ASN A 310 -3.35 15.88 21.77
CA ASN A 310 -3.60 15.02 20.63
C ASN A 310 -2.89 13.66 20.71
N PHE A 311 -3.51 12.66 20.10
CA PHE A 311 -2.99 11.30 20.02
C PHE A 311 -2.03 11.09 18.85
N GLN A 312 -1.92 12.03 17.92
CA GLN A 312 -1.01 11.93 16.77
C GLN A 312 0.43 12.23 17.18
N GLN A 313 1.40 11.93 16.31
CA GLN A 313 2.80 12.36 16.49
C GLN A 313 2.89 13.89 16.52
N SER A 314 3.09 14.45 17.70
CA SER A 314 3.35 15.86 17.90
C SER A 314 4.21 16.05 19.13
N TYR A 315 5.36 16.71 18.99
CA TYR A 315 6.20 17.05 20.14
C TYR A 315 5.51 18.06 21.08
N ALA A 316 4.70 18.94 20.51
CA ALA A 316 4.06 20.01 21.26
C ALA A 316 2.78 19.53 21.97
N LEU A 317 1.99 18.68 21.31
CA LEU A 317 0.60 18.41 21.68
C LEU A 317 0.34 17.00 22.21
N ASN A 318 1.24 16.04 21.97
CA ASN A 318 1.04 14.68 22.47
C ASN A 318 1.80 14.47 23.78
N ARG A 319 1.07 14.64 24.89
CA ARG A 319 1.53 14.27 26.24
C ARG A 319 0.91 12.97 26.73
N SER A 320 0.12 12.30 25.88
CA SER A 320 -0.76 11.20 26.29
C SER A 320 -0.03 10.06 27.00
N ASP A 321 -0.60 9.62 28.10
CA ASP A 321 -0.14 8.50 28.93
C ASP A 321 -1.21 7.40 29.02
N TYR A 322 -0.93 6.35 29.80
CA TYR A 322 -1.87 5.24 30.00
C TYR A 322 -3.25 5.74 30.42
N LYS A 323 -3.33 6.77 31.28
CA LYS A 323 -4.60 7.37 31.71
C LYS A 323 -5.40 7.99 30.56
N ASP A 324 -4.74 8.63 29.60
CA ASP A 324 -5.42 9.27 28.46
C ASP A 324 -5.92 8.21 27.47
N TRP A 325 -5.13 7.14 27.30
CA TRP A 325 -5.51 6.01 26.47
C TRP A 325 -6.65 5.21 27.11
N ASP A 326 -6.64 5.08 28.45
CA ASP A 326 -7.72 4.50 29.25
C ASP A 326 -9.00 5.32 29.14
N TRP A 327 -8.90 6.64 29.26
CA TRP A 327 -10.01 7.57 29.03
C TRP A 327 -10.61 7.41 27.63
N TYR A 328 -9.78 7.22 26.60
CA TYR A 328 -10.27 7.02 25.24
C TYR A 328 -11.03 5.69 25.11
N LEU A 329 -10.57 4.63 25.76
CA LEU A 329 -11.29 3.38 25.84
C LEU A 329 -12.60 3.53 26.64
N ASP A 330 -12.61 4.26 27.75
CA ASP A 330 -13.83 4.51 28.54
C ASP A 330 -14.91 5.18 27.70
N ARG A 331 -14.51 6.21 26.95
CA ARG A 331 -15.38 6.89 25.99
C ARG A 331 -15.87 5.96 24.86
N THR A 332 -15.01 5.08 24.37
CA THR A 332 -15.34 4.14 23.28
C THR A 332 -16.39 3.12 23.69
N PHE A 333 -16.29 2.63 24.93
CA PHE A 333 -17.11 1.56 25.48
C PHE A 333 -18.21 2.04 26.44
N ASP A 334 -18.42 3.36 26.54
CA ASP A 334 -19.56 3.95 27.25
C ASP A 334 -20.87 3.34 26.72
N PRO A 335 -21.91 3.15 27.56
CA PRO A 335 -23.19 2.62 27.12
C PRO A 335 -23.87 3.43 26.00
N GLU A 336 -23.56 4.72 25.89
CA GLU A 336 -24.01 5.58 24.77
C GLU A 336 -22.89 5.84 23.75
N GLY A 337 -21.76 5.15 23.90
CA GLY A 337 -20.56 5.26 23.09
C GLY A 337 -20.67 4.53 21.76
N VAL A 338 -19.62 4.67 20.94
CA VAL A 338 -19.59 4.21 19.55
C VAL A 338 -19.83 2.70 19.40
N ILE A 339 -19.24 1.86 20.27
CA ILE A 339 -19.37 0.40 20.14
C ILE A 339 -20.78 -0.06 20.52
N ALA A 340 -21.36 0.52 21.58
CA ALA A 340 -22.71 0.19 22.01
C ALA A 340 -23.74 0.58 20.93
N ARG A 341 -23.70 1.82 20.43
CA ARG A 341 -24.62 2.31 19.38
C ARG A 341 -24.46 1.56 18.06
N LEU A 342 -23.23 1.18 17.71
CA LEU A 342 -22.99 0.35 16.52
C LEU A 342 -23.62 -1.04 16.69
N SER A 343 -23.42 -1.67 17.85
CA SER A 343 -24.00 -3.00 18.15
C SER A 343 -25.54 -2.98 18.15
N GLU A 344 -26.14 -1.90 18.66
CA GLU A 344 -27.60 -1.68 18.59
C GLU A 344 -28.09 -1.64 17.14
N SER A 345 -27.38 -0.89 16.27
CA SER A 345 -27.75 -0.74 14.85
C SER A 345 -27.59 -2.05 14.08
N VAL A 346 -26.59 -2.87 14.41
CA VAL A 346 -26.43 -4.23 13.86
C VAL A 346 -27.58 -5.13 14.27
N GLN A 347 -27.98 -5.10 15.54
CA GLN A 347 -29.10 -5.93 16.03
C GLN A 347 -30.47 -5.51 15.46
N ALA A 348 -30.60 -4.27 15.00
CA ALA A 348 -31.84 -3.79 14.39
C ALA A 348 -32.11 -4.41 13.01
N ASP A 349 -31.06 -4.78 12.25
CA ASP A 349 -31.19 -5.42 10.94
C ASP A 349 -31.00 -6.94 11.04
N PRO A 350 -32.07 -7.75 10.90
CA PRO A 350 -31.96 -9.21 11.01
C PRO A 350 -31.16 -9.86 9.88
N ASN A 351 -30.78 -9.13 8.83
CA ASN A 351 -29.99 -9.64 7.72
C ASN A 351 -28.47 -9.48 7.95
N ILE A 352 -28.05 -8.83 9.04
CA ILE A 352 -26.64 -8.55 9.32
C ILE A 352 -26.24 -9.27 10.62
N ASP A 353 -25.48 -10.36 10.47
CA ASP A 353 -24.97 -11.10 11.62
C ASP A 353 -23.93 -10.30 12.42
N SER A 354 -23.02 -9.63 11.70
CA SER A 354 -21.92 -8.89 12.32
C SER A 354 -21.24 -7.89 11.38
N VAL A 355 -20.51 -6.97 12.00
CA VAL A 355 -19.56 -6.04 11.37
C VAL A 355 -18.18 -6.14 12.03
N ASN A 356 -17.14 -5.79 11.27
CA ASN A 356 -15.77 -5.76 11.74
C ASN A 356 -15.45 -4.39 12.35
N VAL A 357 -14.71 -4.39 13.44
CA VAL A 357 -14.20 -3.18 14.10
C VAL A 357 -12.69 -3.20 14.10
N TYR A 358 -12.12 -2.07 13.70
CA TYR A 358 -10.71 -1.78 13.82
C TYR A 358 -10.51 -0.61 14.77
N MET A 359 -9.76 -0.83 15.84
CA MET A 359 -9.48 0.22 16.82
C MET A 359 -8.19 0.95 16.47
N ALA A 360 -8.23 2.28 16.41
CA ALA A 360 -7.04 3.06 16.16
C ALA A 360 -6.12 3.05 17.39
N ILE A 361 -4.87 2.63 17.18
CA ILE A 361 -3.81 2.72 18.18
C ILE A 361 -3.34 4.18 18.21
N PRO A 362 -3.50 4.89 19.35
CA PRO A 362 -2.92 6.23 19.50
C PRO A 362 -1.40 6.19 19.31
N TYR A 363 -0.79 7.29 18.86
CA TYR A 363 0.67 7.30 18.67
C TYR A 363 1.38 7.21 20.03
N PRO A 364 2.15 6.14 20.29
CA PRO A 364 2.95 6.04 21.50
C PRO A 364 4.06 7.09 21.40
N LYS A 365 3.92 8.18 22.16
CA LYS A 365 4.85 9.32 22.09
C LYS A 365 6.29 8.85 22.22
N ASN A 366 7.19 9.53 21.51
CA ASN A 366 8.61 9.21 21.43
C ASN A 366 9.49 10.18 22.25
N HIS A 367 8.89 10.89 23.20
CA HIS A 367 9.50 11.97 23.94
C HIS A 367 8.77 12.13 25.29
N PHE A 368 9.41 12.83 26.24
CA PHE A 368 9.01 12.87 27.66
C PHE A 368 9.07 11.48 28.32
N THR A 369 8.27 11.27 29.37
CA THR A 369 8.14 10.00 30.10
C THR A 369 6.76 9.40 29.88
N PHE A 370 6.63 8.09 30.08
CA PHE A 370 5.33 7.45 30.26
C PHE A 370 4.95 7.36 31.73
N THR A 371 3.67 7.58 32.05
CA THR A 371 3.09 7.36 33.38
C THR A 371 2.03 6.26 33.30
N THR A 372 2.19 5.18 34.06
CA THR A 372 1.22 4.08 34.16
C THR A 372 0.03 4.45 35.06
N LEU A 373 -1.04 3.64 35.02
CA LEU A 373 -2.25 3.87 35.83
C LEU A 373 -1.99 3.83 37.35
N ASP A 374 -0.98 3.08 37.81
CA ASP A 374 -0.55 3.04 39.20
C ASP A 374 0.45 4.16 39.57
N GLY A 375 0.70 5.10 38.65
CA GLY A 375 1.52 6.30 38.88
C GLY A 375 3.02 6.10 38.73
N LYS A 376 3.49 4.94 38.25
CA LYS A 376 4.92 4.75 37.96
C LYS A 376 5.31 5.44 36.65
N THR A 377 6.52 5.99 36.63
CA THR A 377 7.06 6.68 35.45
C THR A 377 8.21 5.91 34.82
N TYR A 378 8.27 5.95 33.49
CA TYR A 378 9.29 5.27 32.70
C TYR A 378 9.81 6.19 31.60
N ASP A 379 11.09 6.05 31.27
CA ASP A 379 11.65 6.69 30.08
C ASP A 379 11.00 6.15 28.82
N VAL A 380 10.85 7.02 27.83
CA VAL A 380 10.37 6.64 26.51
C VAL A 380 11.48 5.95 25.73
N THR A 381 11.29 4.65 25.50
CA THR A 381 12.16 3.77 24.73
C THR A 381 11.31 2.98 23.75
N GLU A 382 11.92 2.30 22.77
CA GLU A 382 11.18 1.41 21.88
C GLU A 382 10.41 0.33 22.67
N ASN A 383 10.94 -0.16 23.80
CA ASN A 383 10.27 -1.14 24.65
C ASN A 383 9.06 -0.54 25.36
N SER A 384 9.22 0.59 26.07
CA SER A 384 8.08 1.19 26.80
C SER A 384 6.98 1.69 25.84
N ARG A 385 7.34 2.15 24.63
CA ARG A 385 6.38 2.46 23.56
C ARG A 385 5.62 1.21 23.08
N LEU A 386 6.29 0.07 22.98
CA LEU A 386 5.62 -1.19 22.65
C LEU A 386 4.71 -1.66 23.81
N ASP A 387 5.14 -1.49 25.06
CA ASP A 387 4.41 -1.95 26.23
C ASP A 387 3.06 -1.22 26.40
N ILE A 388 3.00 0.10 26.16
CA ILE A 388 1.72 0.83 26.18
C ILE A 388 0.79 0.39 25.03
N VAL A 389 1.35 0.10 23.84
CA VAL A 389 0.56 -0.43 22.71
C VAL A 389 -0.01 -1.81 23.04
N LYS A 390 0.78 -2.71 23.64
CA LYS A 390 0.30 -4.04 24.06
C LYS A 390 -0.80 -3.95 25.10
N TRP A 391 -0.59 -3.13 26.14
CA TRP A 391 -1.60 -2.88 27.16
C TRP A 391 -2.91 -2.37 26.54
N TYR A 392 -2.83 -1.42 25.61
CA TYR A 392 -4.01 -0.88 24.93
C TYR A 392 -4.77 -1.93 24.12
N VAL A 393 -4.05 -2.77 23.37
CA VAL A 393 -4.63 -3.88 22.59
C VAL A 393 -5.33 -4.88 23.51
N GLU A 394 -4.68 -5.27 24.61
CA GLU A 394 -5.23 -6.20 25.60
C GLU A 394 -6.47 -5.65 26.29
N GLU A 395 -6.43 -4.38 26.71
CA GLU A 395 -7.56 -3.74 27.39
C GLU A 395 -8.74 -3.49 26.42
N THR A 396 -8.46 -3.18 25.16
CA THR A 396 -9.48 -3.11 24.09
C THR A 396 -10.21 -4.45 23.92
N ALA A 397 -9.44 -5.54 23.75
CA ALA A 397 -9.98 -6.88 23.56
C ALA A 397 -10.83 -7.32 24.77
N LYS A 398 -10.32 -7.04 25.98
CA LYS A 398 -11.03 -7.31 27.23
C LYS A 398 -12.35 -6.56 27.32
N ARG A 399 -12.41 -5.28 26.97
CA ARG A 399 -13.65 -4.48 27.02
C ARG A 399 -14.69 -4.93 26.02
N ILE A 400 -14.28 -5.32 24.81
CA ILE A 400 -15.19 -5.93 23.83
C ILE A 400 -15.78 -7.23 24.38
N GLN A 401 -14.93 -8.09 24.94
CA GLN A 401 -15.37 -9.38 25.51
C GLN A 401 -16.30 -9.19 26.71
N SER A 402 -15.98 -8.28 27.63
CA SER A 402 -16.77 -8.07 28.86
C SER A 402 -18.03 -7.24 28.63
N GLY A 403 -18.03 -6.35 27.64
CA GLY A 403 -19.16 -5.48 27.32
C GLY A 403 -20.30 -6.20 26.62
N ASN A 404 -20.06 -7.41 26.08
CA ASN A 404 -21.04 -8.24 25.38
C ASN A 404 -21.82 -7.43 24.33
N TYR A 405 -21.15 -7.02 23.26
CA TYR A 405 -21.72 -6.27 22.14
C TYR A 405 -22.04 -7.24 20.97
N PRO A 406 -23.29 -7.74 20.83
CA PRO A 406 -23.64 -8.66 19.75
C PRO A 406 -23.37 -8.03 18.38
N GLY A 407 -22.89 -8.86 17.45
CA GLY A 407 -22.59 -8.44 16.08
C GLY A 407 -21.32 -7.58 15.92
N ILE A 408 -20.54 -7.36 16.98
CA ILE A 408 -19.26 -6.63 16.90
C ILE A 408 -18.08 -7.61 16.92
N ASN A 409 -17.28 -7.61 15.85
CA ASN A 409 -16.06 -8.41 15.77
C ASN A 409 -14.82 -7.51 15.80
N LEU A 410 -13.96 -7.64 16.81
CA LEU A 410 -12.65 -6.97 16.81
C LEU A 410 -11.69 -7.70 15.85
N GLU A 411 -11.59 -7.21 14.62
CA GLU A 411 -10.78 -7.85 13.57
C GLU A 411 -9.34 -7.33 13.54
N GLY A 412 -9.12 -6.09 13.99
CA GLY A 412 -7.78 -5.55 13.97
C GLY A 412 -7.61 -4.16 14.55
N PHE A 413 -6.46 -3.58 14.21
CA PHE A 413 -6.04 -2.27 14.70
C PHE A 413 -5.56 -1.38 13.56
N TYR A 414 -5.81 -0.09 13.72
CA TYR A 414 -5.44 0.95 12.77
C TYR A 414 -4.32 1.82 13.36
N TRP A 415 -3.20 2.00 12.66
CA TRP A 415 -2.17 2.92 13.14
C TRP A 415 -2.56 4.37 12.85
N LEU A 416 -2.74 5.18 13.90
CA LEU A 416 -3.29 6.54 13.79
C LEU A 416 -2.45 7.46 12.90
N ASN A 417 -1.14 7.24 12.86
CA ASN A 417 -0.20 8.15 12.25
C ASN A 417 -0.08 7.93 10.73
N GLU A 418 -0.52 8.89 9.93
CA GLU A 418 -0.55 8.79 8.46
C GLU A 418 0.84 8.86 7.78
N THR A 419 1.86 9.28 8.53
CA THR A 419 3.24 9.41 8.04
C THR A 419 4.23 8.82 9.04
N ILE A 420 5.20 8.05 8.53
CA ILE A 420 6.22 7.34 9.32
C ILE A 420 7.56 7.99 9.01
N ASN A 421 7.96 9.01 9.76
CA ASN A 421 9.13 9.83 9.43
C ASN A 421 10.38 9.50 10.25
N LEU A 422 10.24 8.71 11.31
CA LEU A 422 11.33 8.42 12.25
C LEU A 422 11.76 6.96 12.13
N LYS A 423 13.08 6.72 12.15
CA LYS A 423 13.64 5.36 12.08
C LYS A 423 13.21 4.47 13.24
N GLU A 424 13.05 5.07 14.43
CA GLU A 424 12.53 4.38 15.61
C GLU A 424 11.07 3.95 15.44
N ASP A 425 10.26 4.70 14.67
CA ASP A 425 8.88 4.29 14.37
C ASP A 425 8.89 3.10 13.40
N GLU A 426 9.81 3.06 12.42
CA GLU A 426 9.94 1.89 11.53
C GLU A 426 10.30 0.62 12.30
N ALA A 427 11.17 0.73 13.32
CA ALA A 427 11.54 -0.40 14.18
C ALA A 427 10.39 -0.82 15.09
N LEU A 428 9.71 0.14 15.71
CA LEU A 428 8.54 -0.09 16.55
C LEU A 428 7.40 -0.77 15.77
N LEU A 429 7.07 -0.29 14.57
CA LEU A 429 5.98 -0.82 13.74
C LEU A 429 6.17 -2.30 13.41
N LYS A 430 7.40 -2.74 13.12
CA LYS A 430 7.69 -4.17 12.88
C LYS A 430 7.39 -5.02 14.12
N ARG A 431 7.66 -4.49 15.31
CA ARG A 431 7.38 -5.18 16.58
C ARG A 431 5.89 -5.17 16.92
N VAL A 432 5.20 -4.05 16.67
CA VAL A 432 3.74 -3.94 16.82
C VAL A 432 3.04 -4.92 15.87
N SER A 433 3.39 -4.90 14.58
CA SER A 433 2.88 -5.85 13.57
C SER A 433 3.10 -7.30 14.00
N SER A 434 4.31 -7.65 14.46
CA SER A 434 4.60 -9.00 14.93
C SER A 434 3.75 -9.40 16.13
N TYR A 435 3.52 -8.48 17.06
CA TYR A 435 2.66 -8.71 18.23
C TYR A 435 1.20 -8.90 17.81
N LEU A 436 0.64 -7.97 17.02
CA LEU A 436 -0.76 -8.06 16.55
C LEU A 436 -1.02 -9.35 15.79
N LYS A 437 -0.11 -9.74 14.89
CA LYS A 437 -0.20 -11.00 14.16
C LYS A 437 -0.21 -12.22 15.09
N ASN A 438 0.64 -12.24 16.12
CA ASN A 438 0.66 -13.33 17.10
C ASN A 438 -0.58 -13.36 17.99
N SER A 439 -1.27 -12.22 18.12
CA SER A 439 -2.56 -12.08 18.80
C SER A 439 -3.76 -12.24 17.86
N ASN A 440 -3.55 -12.71 16.62
CA ASN A 440 -4.56 -12.89 15.57
C ASN A 440 -5.33 -11.63 15.16
N TYR A 441 -4.69 -10.46 15.26
CA TYR A 441 -5.25 -9.18 14.79
C TYR A 441 -4.60 -8.71 13.50
N LYS A 442 -5.41 -8.12 12.62
CA LYS A 442 -4.96 -7.41 11.42
C LYS A 442 -4.41 -6.03 11.76
N PHE A 443 -3.51 -5.51 10.93
CA PHE A 443 -2.89 -4.21 11.12
C PHE A 443 -2.96 -3.34 9.87
N THR A 444 -3.64 -2.20 9.96
CA THR A 444 -3.91 -1.29 8.84
C THR A 444 -3.50 0.15 9.15
N TYR A 445 -3.42 0.99 8.12
CA TYR A 445 -3.33 2.44 8.26
C TYR A 445 -3.73 3.15 6.96
N SER A 446 -3.97 4.46 7.04
CA SER A 446 -4.22 5.30 5.88
C SER A 446 -3.07 6.28 5.68
N PRO A 447 -2.15 6.04 4.72
CA PRO A 447 -1.08 6.97 4.42
C PRO A 447 -1.57 8.24 3.71
N HIS A 448 -1.04 9.40 4.13
CA HIS A 448 -1.28 10.68 3.46
C HIS A 448 -0.62 10.69 2.06
N ALA A 449 -1.27 11.27 1.04
CA ALA A 449 -0.73 11.37 -0.32
C ALA A 449 0.68 11.97 -0.39
N GLY A 450 1.04 12.89 0.48
CA GLY A 450 2.39 13.48 0.51
C GLY A 450 3.50 12.54 0.99
N THR A 451 3.19 11.36 1.54
CA THR A 451 4.19 10.51 2.19
C THR A 451 5.17 9.89 1.19
N ALA A 452 6.46 10.02 1.47
CA ALA A 452 7.52 9.36 0.71
C ALA A 452 7.66 7.86 1.06
N ASN A 453 7.02 7.42 2.15
CA ASN A 453 7.24 6.10 2.76
C ASN A 453 6.16 5.08 2.38
N LEU A 454 5.20 5.46 1.53
CA LEU A 454 4.20 4.55 0.97
C LEU A 454 4.82 3.26 0.40
N PRO A 455 5.92 3.28 -0.39
CA PRO A 455 6.51 2.05 -0.92
C PRO A 455 6.98 1.05 0.14
N ASN A 456 7.17 1.50 1.39
CA ASN A 456 7.72 0.70 2.47
C ASN A 456 6.64 0.05 3.35
N TRP A 457 5.34 0.24 3.07
CA TRP A 457 4.25 -0.22 3.94
C TRP A 457 4.37 -1.70 4.35
N LYS A 458 4.69 -2.59 3.38
CA LYS A 458 4.89 -4.03 3.62
C LYS A 458 6.04 -4.28 4.59
N SER A 459 7.11 -3.49 4.50
CA SER A 459 8.27 -3.61 5.37
C SER A 459 8.02 -3.14 6.80
N TYR A 460 7.02 -2.27 6.99
CA TYR A 460 6.55 -1.87 8.31
C TYR A 460 5.65 -2.95 8.95
N GLY A 461 5.14 -3.88 8.14
CA GLY A 461 4.33 -5.01 8.59
C GLY A 461 2.83 -4.73 8.64
N PHE A 462 2.34 -3.70 7.93
CA PHE A 462 0.90 -3.54 7.72
C PHE A 462 0.38 -4.67 6.83
N ASP A 463 -0.83 -5.15 7.12
CA ASP A 463 -1.59 -6.05 6.25
C ASP A 463 -2.30 -5.27 5.15
N ALA A 464 -2.75 -4.03 5.45
CA ALA A 464 -3.52 -3.20 4.52
C ALA A 464 -3.22 -1.69 4.66
N PRO A 465 -2.59 -1.04 3.68
CA PRO A 465 -2.60 0.42 3.55
C PRO A 465 -3.77 0.92 2.69
N TYR A 466 -4.32 2.09 3.02
CA TYR A 466 -5.33 2.78 2.21
C TYR A 466 -4.89 4.20 1.87
N LEU A 467 -4.46 4.46 0.64
CA LEU A 467 -3.92 5.76 0.28
C LEU A 467 -5.02 6.83 0.28
N GLN A 468 -4.83 7.88 1.09
CA GLN A 468 -5.65 9.09 1.06
C GLN A 468 -5.10 10.04 0.02
N SER A 469 -5.86 10.23 -1.07
CA SER A 469 -5.47 11.20 -2.09
C SER A 469 -5.38 12.62 -1.52
N ASN A 470 -6.15 12.93 -0.46
CA ASN A 470 -6.33 14.27 0.10
C ASN A 470 -6.83 15.28 -0.95
N ALA A 471 -7.54 14.81 -1.98
CA ALA A 471 -8.08 15.66 -3.04
C ALA A 471 -9.25 16.51 -2.52
N PHE A 472 -10.04 16.01 -1.57
CA PHE A 472 -11.14 16.74 -0.92
C PHE A 472 -10.73 18.10 -0.33
N LYS A 473 -9.46 18.28 0.07
CA LYS A 473 -8.92 19.56 0.56
C LYS A 473 -8.86 20.66 -0.52
N ILE A 474 -8.93 20.30 -1.80
CA ILE A 474 -8.97 21.23 -2.94
C ILE A 474 -10.43 21.48 -3.31
N ARG A 475 -11.05 22.44 -2.62
CA ARG A 475 -12.52 22.62 -2.68
C ARG A 475 -12.99 23.31 -3.97
N THR A 476 -12.34 24.41 -4.35
CA THR A 476 -12.83 25.31 -5.40
C THR A 476 -12.20 25.08 -6.77
N ASN A 477 -10.99 24.53 -6.84
CA ASN A 477 -10.31 24.23 -8.10
C ASN A 477 -10.51 22.76 -8.48
N HIS A 478 -11.55 22.51 -9.27
CA HIS A 478 -11.94 21.15 -9.66
C HIS A 478 -10.85 20.42 -10.47
N ASP A 479 -10.18 21.09 -11.40
CA ASP A 479 -9.11 20.48 -12.20
C ASP A 479 -7.91 20.07 -11.36
N ALA A 480 -7.52 20.91 -10.39
CA ALA A 480 -6.44 20.58 -9.45
C ALA A 480 -6.84 19.42 -8.53
N MET A 481 -8.12 19.33 -8.15
CA MET A 481 -8.66 18.20 -7.39
C MET A 481 -8.61 16.91 -8.22
N LEU A 482 -9.11 16.92 -9.46
CA LEU A 482 -9.07 15.78 -10.38
C LEU A 482 -7.63 15.33 -10.69
N LYS A 483 -6.71 16.26 -10.93
CA LYS A 483 -5.28 15.95 -11.12
C LYS A 483 -4.71 15.21 -9.90
N LYS A 484 -5.06 15.66 -8.69
CA LYS A 484 -4.61 15.03 -7.44
C LYS A 484 -5.26 13.66 -7.22
N LEU A 485 -6.51 13.49 -7.60
CA LEU A 485 -7.24 12.24 -7.51
C LEU A 485 -6.70 11.18 -8.49
N HIS A 486 -6.45 11.55 -9.75
CA HIS A 486 -5.73 10.71 -10.71
C HIS A 486 -4.37 10.27 -10.17
N ASP A 487 -3.57 11.19 -9.62
CA ASP A 487 -2.27 10.84 -9.01
C ASP A 487 -2.43 9.85 -7.85
N GLY A 488 -3.45 10.04 -7.00
CA GLY A 488 -3.82 9.12 -5.93
C GLY A 488 -4.09 7.71 -6.44
N TYR A 489 -5.01 7.56 -7.40
CA TYR A 489 -5.35 6.26 -7.98
C TYR A 489 -4.15 5.58 -8.65
N ILE A 490 -3.36 6.32 -9.46
CA ILE A 490 -2.14 5.79 -10.09
C ILE A 490 -1.16 5.29 -9.02
N ARG A 491 -1.06 5.95 -7.87
CA ARG A 491 -0.16 5.54 -6.79
C ARG A 491 -0.68 4.38 -5.96
N SER A 492 -1.99 4.30 -5.74
CA SER A 492 -2.60 3.12 -5.13
C SER A 492 -2.36 1.89 -6.00
N ILE A 493 -2.52 2.05 -7.32
CA ILE A 493 -2.08 1.10 -8.33
C ILE A 493 -0.60 0.83 -8.10
N LEU A 494 0.32 1.79 -8.18
CA LEU A 494 1.75 1.49 -8.07
C LEU A 494 2.22 0.68 -6.86
N HIS A 495 1.58 0.87 -5.72
CA HIS A 495 2.01 0.30 -4.45
C HIS A 495 1.10 -0.81 -3.95
N GLY A 496 0.07 -1.16 -4.71
CA GLY A 496 -0.90 -2.19 -4.35
C GLY A 496 -1.66 -1.88 -3.08
N THR A 497 -1.98 -0.60 -2.86
CA THR A 497 -2.72 -0.17 -1.66
C THR A 497 -4.22 -0.17 -1.96
N GLY A 498 -5.05 -0.25 -0.91
CA GLY A 498 -6.45 0.15 -1.01
C GLY A 498 -6.56 1.65 -1.28
N VAL A 499 -7.79 2.10 -1.49
CA VAL A 499 -8.11 3.52 -1.69
C VAL A 499 -8.92 4.00 -0.50
N ASN A 500 -8.62 5.22 -0.04
CA ASN A 500 -9.47 5.95 0.89
C ASN A 500 -10.31 6.97 0.11
N ILE A 501 -11.62 6.77 0.06
CA ILE A 501 -12.59 7.72 -0.50
C ILE A 501 -12.89 8.78 0.54
N GLU A 502 -12.85 10.06 0.17
CA GLU A 502 -12.91 11.15 1.14
C GLU A 502 -14.08 12.09 0.83
N ILE A 503 -14.96 12.30 1.81
CA ILE A 503 -15.96 13.37 1.81
C ILE A 503 -15.71 14.32 2.99
N GLU A 504 -15.87 15.61 2.74
CA GLU A 504 -15.80 16.66 3.75
C GLU A 504 -17.09 16.70 4.60
N ASN A 505 -16.97 16.97 5.90
CA ASN A 505 -18.13 17.26 6.75
C ASN A 505 -18.64 18.70 6.53
N SER A 506 -19.14 18.97 5.32
CA SER A 506 -19.59 20.30 4.89
C SER A 506 -20.99 20.62 5.40
N GLY A 507 -21.23 21.86 5.80
CA GLY A 507 -22.58 22.34 6.08
C GLY A 507 -23.42 22.54 4.80
N PRO A 508 -24.73 22.80 4.92
CA PRO A 508 -25.64 22.90 3.77
C PRO A 508 -25.22 23.92 2.70
N LYS A 509 -24.55 25.02 3.08
CA LYS A 509 -24.10 26.06 2.14
C LYS A 509 -23.03 25.58 1.14
N ASP A 510 -22.30 24.53 1.52
CA ASP A 510 -21.14 24.04 0.79
C ASP A 510 -21.36 22.60 0.27
N ILE A 511 -22.56 22.04 0.46
CA ILE A 511 -22.82 20.61 0.24
C ILE A 511 -22.74 20.23 -1.23
N GLU A 512 -23.19 21.11 -2.14
CA GLU A 512 -23.12 20.89 -3.59
C GLU A 512 -21.67 20.67 -4.06
N VAL A 513 -20.73 21.46 -3.53
CA VAL A 513 -19.30 21.32 -3.81
C VAL A 513 -18.77 19.98 -3.27
N SER A 514 -19.18 19.59 -2.06
CA SER A 514 -18.81 18.30 -1.48
C SER A 514 -19.35 17.12 -2.27
N PHE A 515 -20.60 17.17 -2.73
CA PHE A 515 -21.23 16.11 -3.53
C PHE A 515 -20.61 16.01 -4.91
N ARG A 516 -20.37 17.13 -5.59
CA ARG A 516 -19.61 17.15 -6.85
C ARG A 516 -18.23 16.51 -6.66
N ASN A 517 -17.54 16.84 -5.57
CA ASN A 517 -16.22 16.28 -5.31
C ASN A 517 -16.29 14.78 -4.97
N LEU A 518 -17.27 14.32 -4.18
CA LEU A 518 -17.47 12.90 -3.90
C LEU A 518 -17.78 12.12 -5.18
N ARG A 519 -18.66 12.63 -6.06
CA ARG A 519 -18.95 12.00 -7.36
C ARG A 519 -17.69 11.78 -8.18
N ALA A 520 -16.77 12.74 -8.22
CA ALA A 520 -15.48 12.56 -8.88
C ALA A 520 -14.65 11.41 -8.29
N TYR A 521 -14.65 11.22 -6.96
CA TYR A 521 -14.02 10.05 -6.34
C TYR A 521 -14.65 8.74 -6.83
N LEU A 522 -15.99 8.66 -6.87
CA LEU A 522 -16.72 7.45 -7.29
C LEU A 522 -16.52 7.15 -8.78
N GLU A 523 -16.61 8.18 -9.64
CA GLU A 523 -16.41 8.07 -11.09
C GLU A 523 -15.00 7.61 -11.42
N LEU A 524 -13.96 8.25 -10.85
CA LEU A 524 -12.58 7.81 -11.07
C LEU A 524 -12.35 6.43 -10.45
N GLY A 525 -12.99 6.08 -9.33
CA GLY A 525 -12.92 4.74 -8.76
C GLY A 525 -13.42 3.67 -9.74
N ARG A 526 -14.55 3.90 -10.41
CA ARG A 526 -15.04 3.01 -11.47
C ARG A 526 -14.08 2.97 -12.66
N LEU A 527 -13.56 4.12 -13.07
CA LEU A 527 -12.66 4.26 -14.21
C LEU A 527 -11.33 3.52 -14.02
N TYR A 528 -10.79 3.53 -12.81
CA TYR A 528 -9.57 2.81 -12.43
C TYR A 528 -9.83 1.35 -12.01
N ASP A 529 -11.06 0.85 -12.22
CA ASP A 529 -11.54 -0.50 -11.95
C ASP A 529 -11.21 -0.96 -10.53
N LEU A 530 -11.90 -0.40 -9.53
CA LEU A 530 -11.78 -0.83 -8.14
C LEU A 530 -12.57 -2.11 -7.78
N SER A 531 -13.06 -2.87 -8.77
CA SER A 531 -13.85 -4.09 -8.54
C SER A 531 -13.06 -5.16 -7.77
N GLY A 532 -13.69 -5.80 -6.78
CA GLY A 532 -13.10 -6.78 -5.86
C GLY A 532 -12.05 -6.23 -4.89
N LYS A 533 -11.87 -4.90 -4.80
CA LYS A 533 -10.82 -4.28 -3.98
C LYS A 533 -11.34 -3.83 -2.64
N SER A 534 -10.44 -3.82 -1.66
CA SER A 534 -10.72 -3.24 -0.37
C SER A 534 -10.72 -1.70 -0.42
N ILE A 535 -11.81 -1.10 0.05
CA ILE A 535 -12.00 0.35 0.07
C ILE A 535 -12.31 0.77 1.52
N ILE A 536 -11.79 1.93 1.92
CA ILE A 536 -12.27 2.62 3.12
C ILE A 536 -12.74 4.02 2.79
N MET A 537 -13.54 4.60 3.67
CA MET A 537 -14.07 5.94 3.52
C MET A 537 -13.78 6.83 4.73
N TYR A 538 -13.28 8.02 4.44
CA TYR A 538 -13.17 9.14 5.35
C TYR A 538 -14.37 10.09 5.17
N GLN A 539 -15.01 10.50 6.26
CA GLN A 539 -16.26 11.28 6.19
C GLN A 539 -16.35 12.50 7.11
N GLY A 540 -15.26 12.88 7.78
CA GLY A 540 -15.38 13.73 8.97
C GLY A 540 -16.22 13.03 10.05
N THR A 541 -16.99 13.77 10.85
CA THR A 541 -17.62 13.20 12.06
C THR A 541 -18.97 12.50 11.81
N GLU A 542 -19.77 12.97 10.85
CA GLU A 542 -21.19 12.60 10.77
C GLU A 542 -21.80 12.72 9.36
N MET A 543 -20.99 12.74 8.29
CA MET A 543 -21.51 13.01 6.95
C MET A 543 -22.44 11.90 6.45
N ILE A 544 -22.12 10.62 6.67
CA ILE A 544 -23.01 9.51 6.26
C ILE A 544 -24.32 9.54 7.05
N TYR A 545 -24.29 9.79 8.36
CA TYR A 545 -25.49 10.00 9.18
C TYR A 545 -26.39 11.09 8.58
N ARG A 546 -25.77 12.21 8.18
CA ARG A 546 -26.51 13.33 7.59
C ARG A 546 -27.11 13.01 6.23
N LEU A 547 -26.48 12.16 5.42
CA LEU A 547 -27.05 11.70 4.16
C LEU A 547 -28.38 10.94 4.34
N THR A 548 -28.58 10.30 5.50
CA THR A 548 -29.83 9.60 5.80
C THR A 548 -30.80 10.41 6.67
N ALA A 549 -30.29 11.27 7.54
CA ALA A 549 -31.11 12.04 8.49
C ALA A 549 -31.79 13.26 7.86
N ILE A 550 -31.16 13.89 6.86
CA ILE A 550 -31.69 15.09 6.20
C ILE A 550 -32.69 14.68 5.11
N GLN A 551 -33.93 15.18 5.22
CA GLN A 551 -35.04 14.86 4.33
C GLN A 551 -35.04 15.75 3.07
N GLU A 552 -33.91 15.81 2.38
CA GLU A 552 -33.74 16.53 1.12
C GLU A 552 -33.30 15.53 0.03
N GLU A 553 -33.84 15.68 -1.18
CA GLU A 553 -33.64 14.75 -2.29
C GLU A 553 -32.16 14.56 -2.62
N GLU A 554 -31.38 15.64 -2.66
CA GLU A 554 -29.94 15.59 -2.99
C GLU A 554 -29.09 14.76 -2.00
N TYR A 555 -29.48 14.73 -0.71
CA TYR A 555 -28.78 13.94 0.30
C TYR A 555 -29.10 12.45 0.13
N ARG A 556 -30.37 12.14 -0.16
CA ARG A 556 -30.80 10.77 -0.41
C ARG A 556 -30.21 10.21 -1.71
N GLU A 557 -30.18 11.01 -2.76
CA GLU A 557 -29.51 10.66 -4.02
C GLU A 557 -28.03 10.35 -3.80
N MET A 558 -27.32 11.19 -3.05
CA MET A 558 -25.91 10.95 -2.75
C MET A 558 -25.67 9.69 -1.90
N TYR A 559 -26.56 9.40 -0.96
CA TYR A 559 -26.54 8.14 -0.21
C TYR A 559 -26.70 6.93 -1.12
N ASP A 560 -27.67 6.98 -2.03
CA ASP A 560 -27.97 5.92 -2.99
C ASP A 560 -26.79 5.72 -3.98
N GLU A 561 -26.23 6.80 -4.53
CA GLU A 561 -25.06 6.76 -5.42
C GLU A 561 -23.83 6.14 -4.74
N LEU A 562 -23.59 6.47 -3.47
CA LEU A 562 -22.49 5.90 -2.69
C LEU A 562 -22.71 4.41 -2.44
N TYR A 563 -23.93 4.00 -2.05
CA TYR A 563 -24.25 2.59 -1.87
C TYR A 563 -24.04 1.80 -3.16
N GLU A 564 -24.57 2.30 -4.29
CA GLU A 564 -24.42 1.63 -5.58
C GLU A 564 -22.96 1.46 -5.98
N PHE A 565 -22.15 2.50 -5.76
CA PHE A 565 -20.70 2.41 -5.96
C PHE A 565 -20.10 1.29 -5.10
N LEU A 566 -20.30 1.31 -3.77
CA LEU A 566 -19.70 0.31 -2.88
C LEU A 566 -20.17 -1.11 -3.22
N ARG A 567 -21.45 -1.30 -3.50
CA ARG A 567 -22.02 -2.59 -3.93
C ARG A 567 -21.37 -3.09 -5.21
N ASP A 568 -21.13 -2.22 -6.19
CA ASP A 568 -20.49 -2.61 -7.44
C ASP A 568 -19.01 -2.95 -7.24
N MET A 569 -18.32 -2.30 -6.31
CA MET A 569 -16.92 -2.61 -5.98
C MET A 569 -16.76 -3.94 -5.23
N ARG A 570 -17.82 -4.47 -4.59
CA ARG A 570 -17.82 -5.80 -3.93
C ARG A 570 -17.89 -6.96 -4.93
N LYS A 571 -18.43 -6.73 -6.12
CA LYS A 571 -18.52 -7.73 -7.19
C LYS A 571 -17.16 -7.92 -7.85
#